data_AF-A0A9Q1F723-F1
#
_entry.id   AF-A0A9Q1F723-F1
#
_cell.length_a   1.000
_cell.length_b   1.000
_cell.length_c   1.000
_cell.angle_alpha   90.00
_cell.angle_beta   90.00
_cell.angle_gamma   90.00
#
_symmetry.space_group_name_H-M   'P 1'
#
loop_
_entity.id
_entity.type
_entity.pdbx_description
1 polymer ?
#
loop_
_entity_poly.entity_id
_entity_poly.type
_entity_poly.pdbx_seq_one_letter_code
_entity_poly.pdbx_strand_id
1 'polypeptide(L)'
;MASPFKSLLEDDRKYLKSFQLFRERSSEQQCMQNFIRLILPDILASIGNGNGCLNVMGVGSGAGNVDLEMFSQLRLKHPGVSVHNEVVEPSSEMLENYKGKSAWGKLWTFKAQRYQKTVSYFVTTSDVKSYLDAMGIKSTCYELPSQMDITECFQEGDEKGELLLDFLMEVSDFSKSAPPHLRSGLLELLRQPDCSTEVDGRVLFNNNLGVLVIEPDH
;
A
#
# COMPACT_ATOMS: atom_id res chain seq x y z
N MET A 1 -34.17 -3.33 -5.49
CA MET A 1 -32.79 -2.83 -5.71
C MET A 1 -31.87 -3.70 -4.88
N ALA A 2 -30.80 -4.25 -5.47
CA ALA A 2 -29.79 -4.96 -4.67
C ALA A 2 -29.21 -3.99 -3.64
N SER A 3 -28.96 -4.45 -2.41
CA SER A 3 -28.30 -3.64 -1.40
C SER A 3 -26.93 -3.19 -1.92
N PRO A 4 -26.51 -1.94 -1.68
CA PRO A 4 -25.16 -1.51 -2.04
C PRO A 4 -24.12 -2.39 -1.35
N PHE A 5 -23.00 -2.66 -2.04
CA PHE A 5 -21.89 -3.39 -1.46
C PHE A 5 -21.39 -2.69 -0.19
N LYS A 6 -21.10 -3.49 0.83
CA LYS A 6 -20.45 -2.98 2.04
C LYS A 6 -18.95 -2.89 1.77
N SER A 7 -18.39 -1.69 1.87
CA SER A 7 -16.95 -1.49 1.66
C SER A 7 -16.15 -2.30 2.68
N LEU A 8 -15.04 -2.90 2.24
CA LEU A 8 -14.08 -3.58 3.12
C LEU A 8 -13.50 -2.63 4.16
N LEU A 9 -13.39 -1.33 3.85
CA LEU A 9 -12.87 -0.30 4.75
C LEU A 9 -13.81 0.02 5.93
N GLU A 10 -15.04 -0.48 5.92
CA GLU A 10 -15.95 -0.35 7.07
C GLU A 10 -15.78 -1.47 8.11
N ASP A 11 -14.93 -2.46 7.84
CA ASP A 11 -14.64 -3.58 8.73
C ASP A 11 -13.13 -3.72 8.93
N ASP A 12 -12.59 -2.98 9.90
CA ASP A 12 -11.15 -2.92 10.19
C ASP A 12 -10.52 -4.32 10.33
N ARG A 13 -11.20 -5.23 11.04
CA ARG A 13 -10.67 -6.58 11.28
C ARG A 13 -10.55 -7.37 9.99
N LYS A 14 -11.57 -7.28 9.14
CA LYS A 14 -11.58 -7.99 7.86
C LYS A 14 -10.59 -7.37 6.88
N TYR A 15 -10.55 -6.04 6.81
CA TYR A 15 -9.54 -5.31 6.04
C TYR A 15 -8.12 -5.73 6.43
N LEU A 16 -7.79 -5.71 7.72
CA LEU A 16 -6.46 -6.08 8.22
C LEU A 16 -6.11 -7.54 7.88
N LYS A 17 -7.07 -8.46 8.00
CA LYS A 17 -6.88 -9.87 7.67
C LYS A 17 -6.62 -10.07 6.16
N SER A 18 -7.43 -9.43 5.31
CA SER A 18 -7.26 -9.46 3.85
C SER A 18 -5.94 -8.80 3.42
N PHE A 19 -5.58 -7.67 4.02
CA PHE A 19 -4.32 -6.97 3.78
C PHE A 19 -3.10 -7.80 4.20
N GLN A 20 -3.15 -8.47 5.34
CA GLN A 20 -2.09 -9.39 5.76
C GLN A 20 -1.91 -10.52 4.76
N LEU A 21 -3.01 -11.14 4.31
CA LEU A 21 -2.96 -12.20 3.31
C LEU A 21 -2.38 -11.71 1.97
N PHE A 22 -2.76 -10.50 1.53
CA PHE A 22 -2.15 -9.84 0.38
C PHE A 22 -0.63 -9.72 0.52
N ARG A 23 -0.13 -9.28 1.68
CA ARG A 23 1.32 -9.18 1.94
C ARG A 23 2.03 -10.54 1.94
N GLU A 24 1.37 -11.59 2.46
CA GLU A 24 1.92 -12.95 2.46
C GLU A 24 1.97 -13.56 1.04
N ARG A 25 1.07 -13.13 0.14
CA ARG A 25 0.91 -13.69 -1.22
C ARG A 25 1.53 -12.84 -2.31
N SER A 26 2.01 -11.65 -2.00
CA SER A 26 2.60 -10.75 -2.98
C SER A 26 4.08 -10.49 -2.74
N SER A 27 4.76 -10.07 -3.80
CA SER A 27 6.14 -9.59 -3.72
C SER A 27 6.23 -8.09 -3.40
N GLU A 28 5.13 -7.46 -2.94
CA GLU A 28 5.03 -6.02 -2.66
C GLU A 28 6.13 -5.55 -1.71
N GLN A 29 6.27 -6.23 -0.57
CA GLN A 29 7.29 -5.88 0.41
C GLN A 29 8.70 -6.05 -0.15
N GLN A 30 8.94 -7.10 -0.96
CA GLN A 30 10.25 -7.37 -1.54
C GLN A 30 10.63 -6.31 -2.60
N CYS A 31 9.71 -5.91 -3.47
CA CYS A 31 10.00 -4.92 -4.49
C CYS A 31 10.22 -3.53 -3.86
N MET A 32 9.46 -3.18 -2.82
CA MET A 32 9.68 -1.95 -2.05
C MET A 32 11.03 -1.95 -1.33
N GLN A 33 11.42 -3.07 -0.70
CA GLN A 33 12.75 -3.21 -0.09
C GLN A 33 13.89 -3.07 -1.11
N ASN A 34 13.72 -3.63 -2.30
CA ASN A 34 14.70 -3.49 -3.38
C ASN A 34 14.86 -2.03 -3.81
N PHE A 35 13.74 -1.31 -3.98
CA PHE A 35 13.79 0.12 -4.27
C PHE A 35 14.53 0.91 -3.17
N ILE A 36 14.18 0.67 -1.90
CA ILE A 36 14.78 1.35 -0.75
C ILE A 36 16.28 1.08 -0.66
N ARG A 37 16.75 -0.12 -0.97
CA ARG A 37 18.16 -0.49 -0.83
C ARG A 37 19.02 -0.12 -2.04
N LEU A 38 18.43 -0.12 -3.23
CA LEU A 38 19.19 0.00 -4.49
C LEU A 38 19.05 1.37 -5.15
N ILE A 39 17.91 2.05 -5.00
CA ILE A 39 17.59 3.28 -5.73
C ILE A 39 17.47 4.48 -4.78
N LEU A 40 16.74 4.32 -3.68
CA LEU A 40 16.54 5.37 -2.69
C LEU A 40 17.85 6.00 -2.17
N PRO A 41 18.96 5.27 -1.95
CA PRO A 41 20.18 5.89 -1.41
C PRO A 41 20.78 6.96 -2.31
N ASP A 42 20.56 6.88 -3.63
CA ASP A 42 21.03 7.90 -4.58
C ASP A 42 20.11 9.11 -4.59
N ILE A 43 18.80 8.90 -4.45
CA ILE A 43 17.83 9.99 -4.23
C ILE A 43 18.13 10.71 -2.91
N LEU A 44 18.43 9.98 -1.85
CA LEU A 44 18.77 10.58 -0.56
C LEU A 44 20.11 11.32 -0.58
N ALA A 45 21.00 11.04 -1.53
CA ALA A 45 22.25 11.78 -1.65
C ALA A 45 22.04 13.22 -2.16
N SER A 46 20.93 13.51 -2.83
CA SER A 46 20.62 14.86 -3.33
C SER A 46 19.95 15.77 -2.29
N ILE A 47 19.57 15.24 -1.12
CA ILE A 47 18.92 16.02 -0.05
C ILE A 47 19.91 16.38 1.07
N GLY A 48 19.48 17.28 1.96
CA GLY A 48 20.18 17.59 3.20
C GLY A 48 21.19 18.74 3.13
N ASN A 49 21.92 18.94 2.03
CA ASN A 49 22.69 20.16 1.73
C ASN A 49 23.49 20.77 2.91
N GLY A 50 24.05 19.94 3.80
CA GLY A 50 24.81 20.39 4.98
C GLY A 50 23.98 20.83 6.19
N ASN A 51 22.65 20.68 6.15
CA ASN A 51 21.78 20.90 7.30
C ASN A 51 22.07 19.88 8.41
N GLY A 52 22.20 20.35 9.64
CA GLY A 52 22.38 19.49 10.82
C GLY A 52 21.12 18.72 11.24
N CYS A 53 19.97 19.01 10.62
CA CYS A 53 18.69 18.33 10.86
C CYS A 53 17.92 18.14 9.54
N LEU A 54 17.37 16.93 9.34
CA LEU A 54 16.46 16.61 8.23
C LEU A 54 15.04 16.44 8.77
N ASN A 55 14.08 17.13 8.16
CA ASN A 55 12.66 16.97 8.47
C ASN A 55 12.06 15.96 7.49
N VAL A 56 11.44 14.91 8.02
CA VAL A 56 10.77 13.86 7.25
C VAL A 56 9.32 13.77 7.70
N MET A 57 8.41 13.70 6.73
CA MET A 57 6.97 13.58 6.94
C MET A 57 6.49 12.28 6.30
N GLY A 58 6.02 11.34 7.12
CA GLY A 58 5.36 10.12 6.67
C GLY A 58 3.84 10.31 6.61
N VAL A 59 3.22 9.97 5.49
CA VAL A 59 1.75 10.01 5.31
C VAL A 59 1.28 8.62 4.93
N GLY A 60 0.40 8.02 5.73
CA GLY A 60 -0.04 6.64 5.54
C GLY A 60 1.05 5.60 5.84
N SER A 61 1.95 5.90 6.79
CA SER A 61 3.10 5.05 7.11
C SER A 61 2.74 3.68 7.71
N GLY A 62 1.48 3.45 8.08
CA GLY A 62 1.03 2.21 8.70
C GLY A 62 1.80 1.92 9.99
N ALA A 63 2.35 0.71 10.09
CA ALA A 63 3.15 0.27 11.24
C ALA A 63 4.63 0.75 11.20
N GLY A 64 5.04 1.52 10.19
CA GLY A 64 6.37 2.15 10.13
C GLY A 64 7.52 1.25 9.67
N ASN A 65 7.24 0.04 9.19
CA ASN A 65 8.29 -0.87 8.73
C ASN A 65 9.09 -0.30 7.55
N VAL A 66 8.40 0.33 6.60
CA VAL A 66 9.01 0.98 5.43
C VAL A 66 9.80 2.21 5.87
N ASP A 67 9.20 3.06 6.72
CA ASP A 67 9.85 4.25 7.28
C ASP A 67 11.18 3.91 7.96
N LEU A 68 11.22 2.86 8.78
CA LEU A 68 12.45 2.42 9.46
C LEU A 68 13.54 2.01 8.47
N GLU A 69 13.20 1.29 7.41
CA GLU A 69 14.16 0.93 6.36
C GLU A 69 14.64 2.18 5.61
N MET A 70 13.75 3.11 5.28
CA MET A 70 14.12 4.39 4.66
C MET A 70 15.05 5.20 5.57
N PHE A 71 14.77 5.26 6.88
CA PHE A 71 15.64 5.92 7.86
C PHE A 71 16.99 5.24 8.00
N SER A 72 17.07 3.92 7.81
CA SER A 72 18.37 3.23 7.79
C SER A 72 19.25 3.74 6.66
N GLN A 73 18.69 3.91 5.46
CA GLN A 73 19.40 4.44 4.29
C GLN A 73 19.71 5.92 4.46
N LEU A 74 18.78 6.69 5.03
CA LEU A 74 18.96 8.11 5.32
C LEU A 74 20.13 8.33 6.28
N ARG A 75 20.21 7.56 7.36
CA ARG A 75 21.31 7.65 8.34
C ARG A 75 22.65 7.24 7.76
N LEU A 76 22.68 6.26 6.85
CA LEU A 76 23.90 5.85 6.14
C LEU A 76 24.40 6.96 5.20
N LYS A 77 23.49 7.64 4.50
CA LYS A 77 23.84 8.74 3.58
C LYS A 77 24.16 10.05 4.29
N HIS A 78 23.54 10.30 5.45
CA HIS A 78 23.70 11.51 6.24
C HIS A 78 24.18 11.19 7.67
N PRO A 79 25.41 10.68 7.84
CA PRO A 79 25.92 10.28 9.15
C PRO A 79 26.03 11.49 10.09
N GLY A 80 25.51 11.35 11.31
CA GLY A 80 25.57 12.38 12.35
C GLY A 80 24.51 13.48 12.25
N VAL A 81 23.68 13.47 11.21
CA VAL A 81 22.57 14.42 11.04
C VAL A 81 21.37 13.97 11.87
N SER A 82 20.71 14.91 12.57
CA SER A 82 19.48 14.59 13.29
C SER A 82 18.31 14.45 12.32
N VAL A 83 17.32 13.62 12.67
CA VAL A 83 16.12 13.43 11.86
C VAL A 83 14.91 13.76 12.72
N HIS A 84 14.15 14.75 12.30
CA HIS A 84 12.83 15.04 12.84
C HIS A 84 11.79 14.34 11.98
N ASN A 85 11.03 13.42 12.59
CA ASN A 85 10.03 12.60 11.88
C ASN A 85 8.63 12.93 12.40
N GLU A 86 7.74 13.32 11.49
CA GLU A 86 6.31 13.48 11.74
C GLU A 86 5.52 12.46 10.93
N VAL A 87 4.47 11.87 11.51
CA VAL A 87 3.68 10.81 10.87
C VAL A 87 2.20 11.12 10.95
N VAL A 88 1.52 11.03 9.81
CA VAL A 88 0.06 11.14 9.68
C VAL A 88 -0.48 9.77 9.27
N GLU A 89 -1.09 9.05 10.21
CA GLU A 89 -1.67 7.73 10.00
C GLU A 89 -3.08 7.68 10.64
N PRO A 90 -4.15 7.45 9.86
CA PRO A 90 -5.51 7.43 10.39
C PRO A 90 -5.81 6.17 11.23
N SER A 91 -5.16 5.04 10.94
CA SER A 91 -5.40 3.79 11.68
C SER A 91 -4.71 3.82 13.03
N SER A 92 -5.55 3.84 14.06
CA SER A 92 -5.11 3.80 15.45
C SER A 92 -4.31 2.56 15.83
N GLU A 93 -4.68 1.41 15.27
CA GLU A 93 -3.97 0.14 15.47
C GLU A 93 -2.59 0.19 14.81
N MET A 94 -2.50 0.76 13.60
CA MET A 94 -1.21 0.96 12.92
C MET A 94 -0.31 1.93 13.68
N LEU A 95 -0.85 3.04 14.19
CA LEU A 95 -0.11 3.97 15.04
C LEU A 95 0.40 3.32 16.34
N GLU A 96 -0.38 2.44 16.95
CA GLU A 96 0.06 1.67 18.13
C GLU A 96 1.24 0.75 17.77
N ASN A 97 1.19 0.09 16.61
CA ASN A 97 2.30 -0.71 16.10
C ASN A 97 3.53 0.15 15.76
N TYR A 98 3.34 1.32 15.14
CA TYR A 98 4.41 2.26 14.79
C TYR A 98 5.20 2.74 16.02
N LYS A 99 4.50 3.04 17.12
CA LYS A 99 5.11 3.54 18.36
C LYS A 99 5.77 2.47 19.23
N GLY A 100 5.61 1.19 18.89
CA GLY A 100 5.90 0.09 19.81
C GLY A 100 4.98 0.07 21.04
N LYS A 101 5.22 -0.86 21.98
CA LYS A 101 4.36 -1.17 23.15
C LYS A 101 4.25 -0.06 24.23
N SER A 102 4.19 1.21 23.86
CA SER A 102 4.01 2.34 24.79
C SER A 102 2.52 2.67 24.98
N ALA A 103 2.15 3.13 26.19
CA ALA A 103 0.78 3.51 26.54
C ALA A 103 0.23 4.70 25.73
N TRP A 104 1.08 5.41 24.99
CA TRP A 104 0.70 6.47 24.05
C TRP A 104 -0.03 5.95 22.81
N GLY A 105 0.12 4.65 22.47
CA GLY A 105 -0.70 3.96 21.46
C GLY A 105 -2.19 4.12 21.76
N LYS A 106 -2.62 3.58 22.89
CA LYS A 106 -4.02 3.60 23.39
C LYS A 106 -4.63 5.02 23.48
N LEU A 107 -3.84 6.02 23.87
CA LEU A 107 -4.33 7.40 24.01
C LEU A 107 -4.63 8.06 22.66
N TRP A 108 -3.83 7.80 21.63
CA TRP A 108 -4.08 8.34 20.28
C TRP A 108 -5.17 7.54 19.55
N THR A 109 -5.29 6.23 19.83
CA THR A 109 -6.42 5.40 19.38
C THR A 109 -7.77 5.94 19.84
N PHE A 110 -7.87 6.36 21.11
CA PHE A 110 -9.07 7.00 21.64
C PHE A 110 -9.41 8.34 20.96
N LYS A 111 -8.41 9.04 20.41
CA LYS A 111 -8.61 10.32 19.69
C LYS A 111 -8.93 10.11 18.20
N ALA A 112 -8.31 9.13 17.55
CA ALA A 112 -8.49 8.83 16.12
C ALA A 112 -9.92 8.35 15.79
N GLN A 113 -10.59 7.67 16.73
CA GLN A 113 -12.01 7.26 16.60
C GLN A 113 -13.01 8.43 16.47
N ARG A 114 -12.55 9.68 16.50
CA ARG A 114 -13.37 10.89 16.40
C ARG A 114 -13.19 11.66 15.09
N TYR A 115 -12.41 11.14 14.14
CA TYR A 115 -12.23 11.71 12.80
C TYR A 115 -12.62 10.72 11.68
N GLN A 116 -12.97 11.29 10.55
CA GLN A 116 -13.90 10.85 9.49
C GLN A 116 -13.63 9.47 8.87
N LYS A 117 -14.72 8.73 8.58
CA LYS A 117 -14.72 7.56 7.68
C LYS A 117 -14.19 7.97 6.29
N THR A 118 -13.30 7.15 5.74
CA THR A 118 -12.56 7.36 4.49
C THR A 118 -13.42 7.25 3.23
N VAL A 119 -12.97 7.93 2.18
CA VAL A 119 -13.35 7.70 0.78
C VAL A 119 -12.15 7.00 0.12
N SER A 120 -12.39 5.84 -0.52
CA SER A 120 -11.38 5.19 -1.36
C SER A 120 -11.44 5.81 -2.76
N TYR A 121 -10.28 6.12 -3.33
CA TYR A 121 -10.15 6.57 -4.70
C TYR A 121 -9.25 5.58 -5.44
N PHE A 122 -9.76 4.99 -6.53
CA PHE A 122 -8.98 4.12 -7.40
C PHE A 122 -8.06 4.98 -8.26
N VAL A 123 -6.81 5.10 -7.81
CA VAL A 123 -5.79 5.96 -8.44
C VAL A 123 -4.57 5.11 -8.75
N THR A 124 -4.06 5.24 -9.97
CA THR A 124 -2.83 4.61 -10.43
C THR A 124 -1.68 5.62 -10.47
N THR A 125 -0.45 5.13 -10.59
CA THR A 125 0.72 6.01 -10.81
C THR A 125 0.57 6.86 -12.07
N SER A 126 -0.07 6.35 -13.13
CA SER A 126 -0.37 7.11 -14.35
C SER A 126 -1.34 8.27 -14.11
N ASP A 127 -2.34 8.09 -13.25
CA ASP A 127 -3.29 9.15 -12.90
C ASP A 127 -2.57 10.28 -12.17
N VAL A 128 -1.82 9.94 -11.11
CA VAL A 128 -1.03 10.92 -10.34
C VAL A 128 -0.02 11.64 -11.23
N LYS A 129 0.70 10.89 -12.07
CA LYS A 129 1.67 11.49 -12.99
C LYS A 129 0.99 12.46 -13.97
N SER A 130 -0.19 12.12 -14.49
CA SER A 130 -0.93 13.02 -15.39
C SER A 130 -1.32 14.32 -14.70
N TYR A 131 -1.70 14.28 -13.42
CA TYR A 131 -1.95 15.49 -12.63
C TYR A 131 -0.67 16.31 -12.42
N LEU A 132 0.45 15.67 -12.08
CA LEU A 132 1.74 16.35 -11.92
C LEU A 132 2.20 17.03 -13.22
N ASP A 133 2.09 16.31 -14.34
CA ASP A 133 2.44 16.83 -15.67
C ASP A 133 1.56 18.03 -16.05
N ALA A 134 0.25 17.96 -15.78
CA ALA A 134 -0.68 19.06 -16.02
C ALA A 134 -0.37 20.30 -15.15
N MET A 135 0.20 20.09 -13.98
CA MET A 135 0.67 21.17 -13.09
C MET A 135 2.09 21.67 -13.43
N GLY A 136 2.78 21.05 -14.38
CA GLY A 136 4.16 21.36 -14.72
C GLY A 136 5.18 20.93 -13.66
N ILE A 137 4.80 20.05 -12.73
CA ILE A 137 5.66 19.57 -11.65
C ILE A 137 6.55 18.44 -12.17
N LYS A 138 7.87 18.61 -12.04
CA LYS A 138 8.84 17.61 -12.47
C LYS A 138 8.82 16.40 -11.53
N SER A 139 8.64 15.22 -12.10
CA SER A 139 8.72 13.96 -11.36
C SER A 139 9.43 12.87 -12.15
N THR A 140 10.04 11.94 -11.42
CA THR A 140 10.63 10.70 -11.95
C THR A 140 9.78 9.52 -11.50
N CYS A 141 9.43 8.62 -12.43
CA CYS A 141 8.63 7.43 -12.14
C CYS A 141 9.48 6.17 -12.24
N TYR A 142 9.47 5.35 -11.20
CA TYR A 142 10.11 4.03 -11.15
C TYR A 142 9.02 2.97 -11.09
N GLU A 143 9.01 2.06 -12.06
CA GLU A 143 8.14 0.89 -12.01
C GLU A 143 8.86 -0.25 -11.27
N LEU A 144 8.15 -0.85 -10.32
CA LEU A 144 8.64 -1.94 -9.49
C LEU A 144 7.84 -3.20 -9.84
N PRO A 145 8.43 -4.13 -10.60
CA PRO A 145 7.77 -5.39 -10.93
C PRO A 145 7.34 -6.13 -9.66
N SER A 146 6.08 -6.52 -9.60
CA SER A 146 5.53 -7.25 -8.46
C SER A 146 4.35 -8.12 -8.89
N GLN A 147 4.20 -9.24 -8.19
CA GLN A 147 3.17 -10.23 -8.47
C GLN A 147 2.43 -10.56 -7.19
N MET A 148 1.17 -10.97 -7.34
CA MET A 148 0.33 -11.46 -6.26
C MET A 148 -0.24 -12.82 -6.67
N ASP A 149 -0.02 -13.85 -5.86
CA ASP A 149 -0.61 -15.16 -6.09
C ASP A 149 -2.09 -15.16 -5.72
N ILE A 150 -2.94 -15.32 -6.74
CA ILE A 150 -4.40 -15.33 -6.63
C ILE A 150 -4.98 -16.71 -6.99
N THR A 151 -4.18 -17.77 -6.93
CA THR A 151 -4.58 -19.12 -7.35
C THR A 151 -5.84 -19.60 -6.63
N GLU A 152 -5.93 -19.35 -5.33
CA GLU A 152 -7.08 -19.77 -4.53
C GLU A 152 -8.38 -18.99 -4.84
N CYS A 153 -8.33 -17.82 -5.51
CA CYS A 153 -9.54 -17.10 -5.95
C CYS A 153 -10.42 -17.94 -6.91
N PHE A 154 -9.80 -18.91 -7.59
CA PHE A 154 -10.45 -19.80 -8.54
C PHE A 154 -10.97 -21.10 -7.90
N GLN A 155 -10.77 -21.27 -6.60
CA GLN A 155 -11.27 -22.42 -5.83
C GLN A 155 -12.48 -21.99 -5.02
N GLU A 156 -13.67 -22.45 -5.44
CA GLU A 156 -14.91 -22.05 -4.79
C GLU A 156 -14.94 -22.46 -3.31
N GLY A 157 -15.17 -21.49 -2.42
CA GLY A 157 -15.24 -21.72 -0.98
C GLY A 157 -13.89 -21.78 -0.26
N ASP A 158 -12.76 -21.60 -0.95
CA ASP A 158 -11.46 -21.50 -0.29
C ASP A 158 -11.37 -20.21 0.54
N GLU A 159 -11.09 -20.33 1.84
CA GLU A 159 -11.09 -19.19 2.76
C GLU A 159 -10.09 -18.09 2.36
N LYS A 160 -8.94 -18.45 1.79
CA LYS A 160 -7.94 -17.48 1.33
C LYS A 160 -8.40 -16.83 0.04
N GLY A 161 -8.90 -17.62 -0.91
CA GLY A 161 -9.49 -17.14 -2.16
C GLY A 161 -10.58 -16.09 -1.91
N GLU A 162 -11.49 -16.37 -0.98
CA GLU A 162 -12.56 -15.44 -0.63
C GLU A 162 -12.04 -14.13 0.00
N LEU A 163 -11.02 -14.20 0.86
CA LEU A 163 -10.39 -12.99 1.44
C LEU A 163 -9.63 -12.16 0.41
N LEU A 164 -9.00 -12.80 -0.58
CA LEU A 164 -8.33 -12.12 -1.67
C LEU A 164 -9.32 -11.47 -2.63
N LEU A 165 -10.46 -12.10 -2.90
CA LEU A 165 -11.55 -11.49 -3.68
C LEU A 165 -12.13 -10.27 -2.97
N ASP A 166 -12.31 -10.33 -1.65
CA ASP A 166 -12.72 -9.17 -0.86
C ASP A 166 -11.71 -8.02 -0.96
N PHE A 167 -10.41 -8.34 -0.97
CA PHE A 167 -9.33 -7.36 -1.12
C PHE A 167 -9.32 -6.71 -2.51
N LEU A 168 -9.32 -7.53 -3.58
CA LEU A 168 -9.27 -7.06 -4.97
C LEU A 168 -10.47 -6.19 -5.34
N MET A 169 -11.63 -6.46 -4.74
CA MET A 169 -12.87 -5.71 -4.99
C MET A 169 -13.12 -4.58 -4.00
N GLU A 170 -12.34 -4.48 -2.91
CA GLU A 170 -12.61 -3.62 -1.76
C GLU A 170 -14.04 -3.78 -1.19
N VAL A 171 -14.61 -4.98 -1.27
CA VAL A 171 -15.97 -5.32 -0.83
C VAL A 171 -15.93 -6.42 0.22
N SER A 172 -16.63 -6.20 1.34
CA SER A 172 -16.79 -7.22 2.38
C SER A 172 -17.69 -8.36 1.90
N ASP A 173 -17.22 -9.61 2.01
CA ASP A 173 -17.96 -10.81 1.62
C ASP A 173 -18.44 -10.73 0.17
N PHE A 174 -17.54 -10.33 -0.74
CA PHE A 174 -17.82 -10.11 -2.15
C PHE A 174 -18.53 -11.31 -2.77
N SER A 175 -18.00 -12.52 -2.67
CA SER A 175 -18.63 -13.69 -3.33
C SER A 175 -20.01 -14.02 -2.77
N LYS A 176 -20.33 -13.66 -1.53
CA LYS A 176 -21.66 -13.89 -0.93
C LYS A 176 -22.66 -12.79 -1.31
N SER A 177 -22.17 -11.57 -1.51
CA SER A 177 -22.99 -10.38 -1.75
C SER A 177 -23.14 -10.05 -3.24
N ALA A 178 -22.19 -10.47 -4.07
CA ALA A 178 -22.16 -10.19 -5.50
C ALA A 178 -23.15 -11.08 -6.27
N PRO A 179 -23.82 -10.52 -7.30
CA PRO A 179 -24.53 -11.34 -8.27
C PRO A 179 -23.60 -12.37 -8.92
N PRO A 180 -24.06 -13.60 -9.21
CA PRO A 180 -23.21 -14.66 -9.77
C PRO A 180 -22.46 -14.23 -11.05
N HIS A 181 -23.11 -13.47 -11.93
CA HIS A 181 -22.49 -12.97 -13.16
C HIS A 181 -21.34 -11.99 -12.91
N LEU A 182 -21.41 -11.18 -11.85
CA LEU A 182 -20.34 -10.25 -11.50
C LEU A 182 -19.13 -11.01 -10.98
N ARG A 183 -19.36 -12.02 -10.14
CA ARG A 183 -18.30 -12.91 -9.64
C ARG A 183 -17.62 -13.66 -10.79
N SER A 184 -18.39 -14.26 -11.69
CA SER A 184 -17.84 -14.99 -12.85
C SER A 184 -17.07 -14.05 -13.78
N GLY A 185 -17.61 -12.85 -14.06
CA GLY A 185 -16.93 -11.86 -14.89
C GLY A 185 -15.61 -11.37 -14.29
N LEU A 186 -15.54 -11.20 -12.97
CA LEU A 186 -14.28 -10.89 -12.29
C LEU A 186 -13.25 -12.02 -12.46
N LEU A 187 -13.63 -13.28 -12.26
CA LEU A 187 -12.70 -14.39 -12.44
C LEU A 187 -12.20 -14.51 -13.87
N GLU A 188 -13.08 -14.27 -14.86
CA GLU A 188 -12.69 -14.23 -16.26
C GLU A 188 -11.68 -13.12 -16.52
N LEU A 189 -11.94 -11.91 -16.03
CA LEU A 189 -11.02 -10.77 -16.10
C LEU A 189 -9.66 -11.09 -15.47
N LEU A 190 -9.64 -11.65 -14.25
CA LEU A 190 -8.40 -12.00 -13.55
C LEU A 190 -7.56 -13.05 -14.29
N ARG A 191 -8.15 -13.86 -15.17
CA ARG A 191 -7.43 -14.82 -16.02
C ARG A 191 -6.91 -14.22 -17.32
N GLN A 192 -7.31 -12.99 -17.68
CA GLN A 192 -6.82 -12.35 -18.89
C GLN A 192 -5.31 -12.08 -18.78
N PRO A 193 -4.57 -12.20 -19.90
CA PRO A 193 -3.12 -12.05 -19.90
C PRO A 193 -2.66 -10.63 -19.51
N ASP A 194 -3.53 -9.64 -19.65
CA ASP A 194 -3.27 -8.26 -19.23
C ASP A 194 -3.39 -8.09 -17.70
N CYS A 195 -4.04 -9.03 -17.01
CA CYS A 195 -4.20 -9.03 -15.55
C CYS A 195 -3.25 -10.00 -14.86
N SER A 196 -3.13 -11.24 -15.36
CA SER A 196 -2.36 -12.29 -14.69
C SER A 196 -1.60 -13.18 -15.66
N THR A 197 -0.57 -13.83 -15.14
CA THR A 197 0.20 -14.87 -15.84
C THR A 197 0.07 -16.21 -15.11
N GLU A 198 0.06 -17.31 -15.86
CA GLU A 198 0.02 -18.66 -15.26
C GLU A 198 1.40 -19.30 -15.33
N VAL A 199 1.95 -19.66 -14.16
CA VAL A 199 3.30 -20.23 -14.02
C VAL A 199 3.22 -21.40 -13.05
N ASP A 200 3.63 -22.59 -13.48
CA ASP A 200 3.63 -23.82 -12.67
C ASP A 200 2.29 -24.11 -11.97
N GLY A 201 1.17 -23.84 -12.65
CA GLY A 201 -0.18 -24.03 -12.14
C GLY A 201 -0.65 -22.96 -11.15
N ARG A 202 0.13 -21.89 -10.93
CA ARG A 202 -0.24 -20.73 -10.13
C ARG A 202 -0.68 -19.57 -11.01
N VAL A 203 -1.69 -18.82 -10.56
CA VAL A 203 -2.15 -17.60 -11.24
C VAL A 203 -1.56 -16.39 -10.53
N LEU A 204 -0.67 -15.70 -11.22
CA LEU A 204 0.12 -14.57 -10.69
C LEU A 204 -0.43 -13.27 -11.29
N PHE A 205 -1.21 -12.55 -10.48
CA PHE A 205 -1.75 -11.23 -10.81
C PHE A 205 -0.62 -10.19 -10.87
N ASN A 206 -0.68 -9.32 -11.88
CA ASN A 206 0.23 -8.19 -12.01
C ASN A 206 -0.06 -7.17 -10.92
N ASN A 207 0.87 -7.09 -9.96
CA ASN A 207 0.81 -6.19 -8.82
C ASN A 207 1.97 -5.19 -8.87
N ASN A 208 2.36 -4.76 -10.09
CA ASN A 208 3.41 -3.77 -10.27
C ASN A 208 3.08 -2.50 -9.47
N LEU A 209 4.10 -1.95 -8.81
CA LEU A 209 4.00 -0.70 -8.07
C LEU A 209 4.71 0.40 -8.85
N GLY A 210 4.28 1.63 -8.65
CA GLY A 210 5.01 2.80 -9.13
C GLY A 210 5.49 3.67 -7.97
N VAL A 211 6.74 4.10 -8.01
CA VAL A 211 7.29 5.12 -7.11
C VAL A 211 7.48 6.41 -7.90
N LEU A 212 6.84 7.49 -7.46
CA LEU A 212 7.04 8.83 -7.99
C LEU A 212 7.95 9.62 -7.06
N VAL A 213 9.06 10.12 -7.60
CA VAL A 213 9.97 11.04 -6.92
C VAL A 213 9.74 12.42 -7.50
N ILE A 214 9.26 13.34 -6.67
CA ILE A 214 8.94 14.71 -7.06
C ILE A 214 10.12 15.60 -6.66
N GLU A 215 10.61 16.39 -7.61
CA GLU A 215 11.67 17.36 -7.35
C GLU A 215 11.06 18.64 -6.75
N PRO A 216 11.74 19.32 -5.80
CA PRO A 216 11.29 20.61 -5.33
C PRO A 216 11.36 21.66 -6.44
N ASP A 217 10.38 22.56 -6.50
CA ASP A 217 10.46 23.74 -7.35
C ASP A 217 11.61 24.64 -6.87
N HIS A 218 12.48 25.05 -7.80
CA HIS A 218 13.57 26.00 -7.55
C HIS A 218 13.07 27.45 -7.56
#